data_AF-A0A2P8FJ61-F1
#
_entry.id   AF-A0A2P8FJ61-F1
#
_cell.length_a   1.000
_cell.length_b   1.000
_cell.length_c   1.000
_cell.angle_alpha   90.00
_cell.angle_beta   90.00
_cell.angle_gamma   90.00
#
_symmetry.space_group_name_H-M   'P 1'
#
loop_
_entity.id
_entity.type
_entity.pdbx_description
1 polymer ?
#
loop_
_entity_poly.entity_id
_entity_poly.type
_entity_poly.pdbx_seq_one_letter_code
_entity_poly.pdbx_strand_id
1 'polypeptide(L)'
;MGLLLRWIFAFLLLALTFNPTEWNYVRWSMDNYIEEMPLTVLLGLLLAIGYIIYLRATIRSIGGFGMFLVLSVVAALVWVLYDWGLLRLDNQDLNTWIGILALSIVLGIGLGWSIVRRLLSGQYDMDDVDN
;
A
#
# COMPACT_ATOMS: atom_id res chain seq x y z
N MET A 1 -16.52 -4.01 -6.14
CA MET A 1 -15.52 -3.02 -5.69
C MET A 1 -14.28 -3.16 -6.56
N GLY A 2 -14.00 -2.17 -7.41
CA GLY A 2 -12.89 -2.23 -8.38
C GLY A 2 -11.51 -2.22 -7.72
N LEU A 3 -10.51 -2.71 -8.46
CA LEU A 3 -9.10 -2.74 -8.05
C LEU A 3 -8.59 -1.36 -7.59
N LEU A 4 -8.98 -0.30 -8.30
CA LEU A 4 -8.62 1.08 -7.98
C LEU A 4 -9.06 1.52 -6.59
N LEU A 5 -10.28 1.19 -6.18
CA LEU A 5 -10.80 1.59 -4.86
C LEU A 5 -9.97 0.94 -3.73
N ARG A 6 -9.62 -0.34 -3.88
CA ARG A 6 -8.76 -1.07 -2.93
C ARG A 6 -7.36 -0.45 -2.85
N TRP A 7 -6.80 -0.06 -3.99
CA TRP A 7 -5.51 0.61 -4.03
C TRP A 7 -5.56 1.99 -3.36
N ILE A 8 -6.62 2.78 -3.58
CA ILE A 8 -6.80 4.09 -2.92
C ILE A 8 -6.85 3.91 -1.39
N PHE A 9 -7.57 2.91 -0.89
CA PHE A 9 -7.58 2.61 0.55
C PHE A 9 -6.20 2.22 1.09
N ALA A 10 -5.40 1.44 0.35
CA ALA A 10 -4.03 1.14 0.73
C ALA A 10 -3.15 2.41 0.79
N PHE A 11 -3.31 3.30 -0.19
CA PHE A 11 -2.60 4.57 -0.23
C PHE A 11 -2.97 5.45 0.95
N LEU A 12 -4.28 5.60 1.24
CA LEU A 12 -4.76 6.36 2.38
C LEU A 12 -4.29 5.77 3.71
N LEU A 13 -4.29 4.44 3.86
CA LEU A 13 -3.79 3.77 5.06
C LEU A 13 -2.33 4.17 5.36
N LEU A 14 -1.46 4.10 4.34
CA LEU A 14 -0.05 4.46 4.45
C LEU A 14 0.12 5.96 4.69
N ALA A 15 -0.55 6.80 3.89
CA ALA A 15 -0.46 8.26 3.98
C ALA A 15 -0.97 8.79 5.33
N LEU A 16 -2.06 8.24 5.88
CA LEU A 16 -2.55 8.60 7.22
C LEU A 16 -1.60 8.14 8.32
N THR A 17 -0.91 7.02 8.13
CA THR A 17 0.06 6.53 9.10
C THR A 17 1.28 7.45 9.16
N PHE A 18 1.91 7.68 8.01
CA PHE A 18 3.13 8.47 7.91
C PHE A 18 3.21 9.17 6.55
N ASN A 19 3.41 10.48 6.56
CA ASN A 19 3.67 11.31 5.39
C ASN A 19 4.54 12.50 5.81
N PRO A 20 5.21 13.21 4.87
CA PRO A 20 6.13 14.30 5.23
C PRO A 20 5.43 15.56 5.77
N THR A 21 4.11 15.66 5.62
CA THR A 21 3.35 16.80 6.16
C THR A 21 3.18 16.68 7.68
N GLU A 22 2.75 17.77 8.30
CA GLU A 22 2.41 17.80 9.72
C GLU A 22 1.20 16.93 10.07
N TRP A 23 0.37 16.59 9.07
CA TRP A 23 -0.86 15.84 9.23
C TRP A 23 -0.65 14.34 9.01
N ASN A 24 -0.02 13.68 9.98
CA ASN A 24 0.11 12.22 9.99
C ASN A 24 -0.04 11.65 11.41
N TYR A 25 -0.51 10.42 11.52
CA TYR A 25 -0.78 9.77 12.80
C TYR A 25 0.47 9.68 13.67
N VAL A 26 1.63 9.32 13.09
CA VAL A 26 2.88 9.17 13.86
C VAL A 26 3.26 10.48 14.55
N ARG A 27 3.33 11.59 13.83
CA ARG A 27 3.66 12.91 14.40
C ARG A 27 2.59 13.36 15.39
N TRP A 28 1.32 13.33 14.99
CA TRP A 28 0.21 13.72 15.86
C TRP A 28 0.21 12.91 17.17
N SER A 29 0.45 11.60 17.10
CA SER A 29 0.52 10.74 18.27
C SER A 29 1.70 11.07 19.18
N MET A 30 2.87 11.42 18.64
CA MET A 30 4.04 11.81 19.43
C MET A 30 3.78 13.12 20.19
N ASP A 31 3.11 14.08 19.55
CA ASP A 31 2.84 15.39 20.13
C ASP A 31 1.71 15.34 21.18
N ASN A 32 0.73 14.45 21.00
CA ASN A 32 -0.49 14.40 21.82
C ASN A 32 -0.57 13.17 22.73
N TYR A 33 0.45 12.31 22.79
CA TYR A 33 0.38 11.03 23.51
C TYR A 33 -0.03 11.18 24.98
N ILE A 34 0.53 12.17 25.67
CA ILE A 34 0.33 12.38 27.11
C ILE A 34 -1.07 12.92 27.39
N GLU A 35 -1.58 13.81 26.54
CA GLU A 35 -2.87 14.50 26.74
C GLU A 35 -4.05 13.67 26.19
N GLU A 36 -3.84 12.95 25.09
CA GLU A 36 -4.88 12.26 24.32
C GLU A 36 -4.56 10.75 24.15
N MET A 37 -4.06 10.13 25.22
CA MET A 37 -3.66 8.70 25.22
C MET A 37 -4.78 7.75 24.73
N PRO A 38 -6.05 7.85 25.21
CA PRO A 38 -7.11 6.95 24.76
C PRO A 38 -7.41 7.08 23.26
N LEU A 39 -7.42 8.31 22.74
CA LEU A 39 -7.65 8.58 21.32
C LEU A 39 -6.48 8.06 20.46
N THR A 40 -5.26 8.26 20.93
CA THR A 40 -4.05 7.75 20.28
C THR A 40 -4.08 6.22 20.15
N VAL A 41 -4.46 5.51 21.23
CA VAL A 41 -4.61 4.05 21.21
C VAL A 41 -5.72 3.62 20.26
N LEU A 42 -6.88 4.28 20.28
CA LEU A 42 -8.00 3.97 19.39
C LEU A 42 -7.60 4.07 17.91
N LEU A 43 -7.02 5.21 17.51
CA LEU A 43 -6.59 5.45 16.14
C LEU A 43 -5.48 4.47 15.72
N GLY A 44 -4.55 4.16 16.62
CA GLY A 44 -3.50 3.16 16.40
C GLY A 44 -4.07 1.77 16.15
N LEU A 45 -5.10 1.36 16.92
CA LEU A 45 -5.79 0.08 16.72
C LEU A 45 -6.54 0.05 15.38
N LEU A 46 -7.20 1.14 14.99
CA LEU A 46 -7.88 1.23 13.69
C LEU A 46 -6.89 1.09 12.51
N LEU A 47 -5.74 1.78 12.58
CA LEU A 47 -4.66 1.63 11.60
C LEU A 47 -4.12 0.20 11.60
N ALA A 48 -3.87 -0.39 12.77
CA ALA A 48 -3.38 -1.76 12.90
C ALA A 48 -4.33 -2.78 12.27
N ILE A 49 -5.65 -2.63 12.48
CA ILE A 49 -6.67 -3.46 11.82
C ILE A 49 -6.54 -3.33 10.29
N GLY A 50 -6.42 -2.10 9.78
CA GLY A 50 -6.18 -1.83 8.36
C GLY A 50 -4.96 -2.59 7.84
N TYR A 51 -3.81 -2.45 8.49
CA TYR A 51 -2.57 -3.15 8.11
C TYR A 51 -2.72 -4.66 8.14
N ILE A 52 -3.34 -5.21 9.18
CA ILE A 52 -3.57 -6.66 9.30
C ILE A 52 -4.42 -7.17 8.14
N ILE A 53 -5.50 -6.47 7.78
CA ILE A 53 -6.36 -6.86 6.65
C ILE A 53 -5.56 -6.87 5.35
N TYR A 54 -4.83 -5.79 5.04
CA TYR A 54 -4.05 -5.68 3.81
C TYR A 54 -2.93 -6.72 3.76
N LEU A 55 -2.07 -6.78 4.77
CA LEU A 55 -0.92 -7.69 4.79
C LEU A 55 -1.37 -9.15 4.75
N ARG A 56 -2.38 -9.53 5.53
CA ARG A 56 -2.87 -10.91 5.56
C ARG A 56 -3.52 -11.30 4.24
N ALA A 57 -4.26 -10.38 3.61
CA ALA A 57 -4.82 -10.61 2.29
C ALA A 57 -3.72 -10.81 1.23
N THR A 58 -2.69 -9.96 1.23
CA THR A 58 -1.55 -10.05 0.30
C THR A 58 -0.80 -11.37 0.44
N ILE A 59 -0.42 -11.75 1.67
CA ILE A 59 0.31 -12.98 1.93
C ILE A 59 -0.54 -14.21 1.57
N ARG A 60 -1.84 -14.20 1.89
CA ARG A 60 -2.73 -15.32 1.58
C ARG A 60 -2.98 -15.49 0.08
N SER A 61 -2.98 -14.40 -0.69
CA SER A 61 -3.35 -14.44 -2.11
C SER A 61 -2.16 -14.75 -3.02
N ILE A 62 -1.01 -14.13 -2.76
CA ILE A 62 0.20 -14.21 -3.59
C ILE A 62 1.26 -15.14 -2.97
N GLY A 63 1.24 -15.33 -1.65
CA GLY A 63 2.28 -16.04 -0.91
C GLY A 63 3.48 -15.14 -0.57
N GLY A 64 4.27 -15.55 0.43
CA GLY A 64 5.46 -14.80 0.85
C GLY A 64 6.50 -14.64 -0.27
N PHE A 65 6.68 -15.67 -1.11
CA PHE A 65 7.60 -15.60 -2.24
C PHE A 65 7.14 -14.61 -3.31
N GLY A 66 5.85 -14.61 -3.66
CA GLY A 66 5.36 -13.63 -4.62
C GLY A 66 5.37 -12.21 -4.05
N MET A 67 5.15 -12.02 -2.74
CA MET A 67 5.36 -10.73 -2.07
C MET A 67 6.80 -10.24 -2.22
N PHE A 68 7.78 -11.13 -2.00
CA PHE A 68 9.20 -10.82 -2.22
C PHE A 68 9.50 -10.42 -3.67
N LEU A 69 8.93 -11.12 -4.65
CA LEU A 69 9.08 -10.77 -6.06
C LEU A 69 8.48 -9.40 -6.39
N VAL A 70 7.28 -9.10 -5.89
CA VAL A 70 6.63 -7.79 -6.10
C VAL A 70 7.49 -6.68 -5.47
N LEU A 71 7.98 -6.87 -4.25
CA LEU A 71 8.89 -5.92 -3.61
C LEU A 71 10.19 -5.75 -4.39
N SER A 72 10.73 -6.83 -4.95
CA SER A 72 11.94 -6.78 -5.79
C SER A 72 11.72 -5.99 -7.08
N VAL A 73 10.57 -6.18 -7.75
CA VAL A 73 10.19 -5.41 -8.94
C VAL A 73 10.05 -3.93 -8.61
N VAL A 74 9.40 -3.60 -7.49
CA VAL A 74 9.23 -2.21 -7.03
C VAL A 74 10.59 -1.58 -6.71
N ALA A 75 11.48 -2.29 -6.01
CA ALA A 75 12.82 -1.82 -5.70
C ALA A 75 13.65 -1.59 -6.98
N ALA A 76 13.58 -2.52 -7.94
CA ALA A 76 14.24 -2.38 -9.23
C ALA A 76 13.68 -1.18 -10.02
N LEU A 77 12.36 -0.95 -10.00
CA LEU A 77 11.75 0.20 -10.66
C LEU A 77 12.24 1.53 -10.05
N VAL A 78 12.29 1.63 -8.73
CA VAL A 78 12.85 2.80 -8.04
C VAL A 78 14.31 3.00 -8.42
N TRP A 79 15.10 1.92 -8.51
CA TRP A 79 16.49 1.99 -8.96
C TRP A 79 16.58 2.52 -10.39
N VAL A 80 15.82 1.98 -11.35
CA VAL A 80 15.82 2.46 -12.74
C VAL A 80 15.47 3.94 -12.84
N LEU A 81 14.45 4.39 -12.10
CA LEU A 81 14.05 5.79 -12.10
C LEU A 81 15.10 6.71 -11.46
N TYR A 82 15.85 6.22 -10.48
CA TYR A 82 17.00 6.91 -9.91
C TYR A 82 18.15 7.02 -10.93
N ASP A 83 18.48 5.93 -11.61
CA ASP A 83 19.57 5.87 -12.60
C ASP A 83 19.31 6.80 -13.80
N TRP A 84 18.05 6.89 -14.25
CA TRP A 84 17.65 7.84 -15.30
C TRP A 84 17.60 9.30 -14.84
N GLY A 85 17.87 9.59 -13.57
CA GLY A 85 17.80 10.94 -13.00
C GLY A 85 16.39 11.50 -12.85
N LEU A 86 15.35 10.67 -13.00
CA LEU A 86 13.95 11.06 -12.76
C LEU A 86 13.65 11.17 -11.26
N LEU A 87 14.35 10.40 -10.43
CA LEU A 87 14.28 10.49 -8.98
C LEU A 87 15.58 11.05 -8.42
N ARG A 88 15.44 12.09 -7.60
CA ARG A 88 16.55 12.63 -6.81
C ARG A 88 16.36 12.24 -5.36
N LEU A 89 17.34 11.55 -4.79
CA LEU A 89 17.28 11.09 -3.41
C LEU A 89 17.61 12.20 -2.38
N ASP A 90 17.86 13.42 -2.84
CA ASP A 90 18.14 14.58 -1.99
C ASP A 90 16.88 15.16 -1.32
N ASN A 91 15.71 15.01 -1.97
CA ASN A 91 14.45 15.48 -1.43
C ASN A 91 13.75 14.36 -0.62
N GLN A 92 13.90 14.41 0.69
CA GLN A 92 13.33 13.44 1.62
C GLN A 92 11.78 13.37 1.56
N ASP A 93 11.11 14.49 1.33
CA ASP A 93 9.65 14.55 1.26
C ASP A 93 9.13 13.83 0.02
N LEU A 94 9.74 14.10 -1.14
CA LEU A 94 9.41 13.45 -2.40
C LEU A 94 9.66 11.94 -2.30
N ASN A 95 10.81 11.53 -1.74
CA ASN A 95 11.14 10.11 -1.54
C ASN A 95 10.13 9.40 -0.64
N THR A 96 9.64 10.08 0.40
CA THR A 96 8.63 9.53 1.31
C THR A 96 7.33 9.27 0.56
N TRP A 97 6.86 10.22 -0.26
CA TRP A 97 5.67 10.04 -1.09
C TRP A 97 5.81 8.92 -2.13
N ILE A 98 7.00 8.80 -2.74
CA ILE A 98 7.30 7.70 -3.66
C ILE A 98 7.25 6.36 -2.93
N GLY A 99 7.84 6.28 -1.73
CA GLY A 99 7.77 5.08 -0.89
C GLY A 99 6.32 4.70 -0.53
N ILE A 100 5.50 5.67 -0.15
CA ILE A 100 4.07 5.46 0.12
C ILE A 100 3.33 4.95 -1.12
N LEU A 101 3.55 5.58 -2.29
CA LEU A 101 2.94 5.19 -3.55
C LEU A 101 3.37 3.77 -3.97
N ALA A 102 4.65 3.45 -3.81
CA ALA A 102 5.21 2.16 -4.15
C ALA A 102 4.63 1.06 -3.24
N LEU A 103 4.60 1.27 -1.92
CA LEU A 103 4.02 0.34 -0.96
C LEU A 103 2.50 0.21 -1.12
N SER A 104 1.79 1.27 -1.48
CA SER A 104 0.35 1.21 -1.71
C SER A 104 0.01 0.31 -2.90
N ILE A 105 0.83 0.33 -3.97
CA ILE A 105 0.70 -0.58 -5.11
C ILE A 105 0.86 -2.03 -4.65
N VAL A 106 1.90 -2.34 -3.86
CA VAL A 106 2.13 -3.69 -3.30
C VAL A 106 0.90 -4.19 -2.54
N LEU A 107 0.39 -3.37 -1.61
CA LEU A 107 -0.77 -3.70 -0.79
C LEU A 107 -2.07 -3.79 -1.61
N GLY A 108 -2.27 -2.90 -2.59
CA GLY A 108 -3.42 -2.87 -3.48
C GLY A 108 -3.50 -4.12 -4.37
N ILE A 109 -2.37 -4.57 -4.93
CA ILE A 109 -2.28 -5.79 -5.72
C ILE A 109 -2.62 -7.01 -4.87
N GLY A 110 -2.11 -7.08 -3.64
CA GLY A 110 -2.39 -8.20 -2.73
C GLY A 110 -3.87 -8.46 -2.48
N LEU A 111 -4.64 -7.39 -2.24
CA LEU A 111 -6.09 -7.45 -2.10
C LEU A 111 -6.83 -7.64 -3.44
N GLY A 112 -6.24 -7.18 -4.54
CA GLY A 112 -6.77 -7.28 -5.90
C GLY A 112 -6.45 -8.58 -6.64
N TRP A 113 -5.60 -9.46 -6.07
CA TRP A 113 -4.98 -10.55 -6.81
C TRP A 113 -5.95 -11.55 -7.43
N SER A 114 -7.10 -11.80 -6.80
CA SER A 114 -8.13 -12.66 -7.40
C SER A 114 -8.70 -12.07 -8.69
N ILE A 115 -8.85 -10.75 -8.76
CA ILE A 115 -9.33 -10.03 -9.95
C ILE A 115 -8.24 -10.05 -11.03
N VAL A 116 -7.01 -9.70 -10.65
CA VAL A 116 -5.85 -9.69 -11.56
C VAL A 116 -5.62 -11.08 -12.17
N ARG A 117 -5.69 -12.14 -11.35
CA ARG A 117 -5.55 -13.52 -11.82
C ARG A 117 -6.63 -13.90 -12.82
N ARG A 118 -7.90 -13.57 -12.54
CA ARG A 118 -9.04 -13.86 -13.44
C ARG A 118 -8.92 -13.13 -14.78
N LEU A 119 -8.45 -11.88 -14.76
CA LEU A 119 -8.17 -11.09 -15.97
C LEU A 119 -7.05 -11.72 -16.80
N LEU A 120 -5.94 -12.08 -16.16
CA LEU A 120 -4.79 -12.69 -16.84
C LEU A 120 -5.07 -14.11 -17.36
N SER A 121 -5.89 -14.89 -16.66
CA SER A 121 -6.26 -16.24 -17.08
C SER A 121 -7.36 -16.28 -18.13
N GLY A 122 -7.90 -15.12 -18.56
CA GLY A 122 -9.00 -15.06 -19.52
C GLY A 122 -10.31 -15.65 -19.02
N GLN A 123 -10.47 -15.87 -17.70
CA GLN A 123 -11.69 -16.45 -17.13
C GLN A 123 -12.90 -15.54 -17.30
N TYR A 124 -12.68 -14.24 -17.50
CA TYR A 124 -13.75 -13.30 -17.82
C TYR A 124 -14.40 -13.59 -19.18
N ASP A 125 -13.64 -14.13 -20.13
CA ASP A 125 -14.09 -14.35 -21.52
C ASP A 125 -14.90 -15.64 -21.68
N MET A 126 -14.90 -16.54 -20.68
CA MET A 126 -15.71 -17.77 -20.70
C MET A 126 -17.01 -17.67 -19.87
N ASP A 127 -17.03 -16.86 -18.81
CA ASP A 127 -18.26 -16.63 -18.02
C ASP A 127 -19.28 -15.73 -18.75
N ASP A 128 -18.87 -14.95 -19.75
CA ASP A 128 -19.76 -14.09 -20.56
C ASP A 128 -20.41 -14.83 -21.77
N VAL A 129 -20.08 -16.12 -21.99
CA VAL A 129 -20.62 -16.93 -23.10
C VAL A 129 -21.88 -17.73 -22.71
N ASP A 130 -22.22 -17.79 -21.41
CA ASP A 130 -23.34 -18.56 -20.87
C ASP A 130 -24.63 -17.74 -20.61
N ASN A 131 -24.88 -16.68 -21.38
CA ASN A 131 -26.20 -16.01 -21.44
C ASN A 131 -26.90 -16.19 -22.79
#